data_AF-A0A7V4KSX0-F1
#
_entry.id   AF-A0A7V4KSX0-F1
#
_cell.length_a   1.000
_cell.length_b   1.000
_cell.length_c   1.000
_cell.angle_alpha   90.00
_cell.angle_beta   90.00
_cell.angle_gamma   90.00
#
_symmetry.space_group_name_H-M   'P 1'
#
loop_
_entity.id
_entity.type
_entity.pdbx_description
1 polymer ?
#
loop_
_entity_poly.entity_id
_entity_poly.type
_entity_poly.pdbx_seq_one_letter_code
_entity_poly.pdbx_strand_id
1 'polypeptide(L)'
;MPSGGERRLFWALAAGVVVADLATKLLAEATLLRTAGVQVVGDWVQFRLLYNPGAAFGLHLGPLSRWIFAAIAVVAVIVCARMAREAPARDLPRQLAPGLVAGGAARPL
;
A
#
# COMPACT_ATOMS: atom_id res chain seq x y z
N MET A 1 -18.44 -18.78 -7.66
CA MET A 1 -18.18 -18.66 -6.21
C MET A 1 -16.68 -18.83 -6.02
N PRO A 2 -15.96 -17.82 -5.51
CA PRO A 2 -14.51 -17.91 -5.35
C PRO A 2 -14.16 -19.06 -4.41
N SER A 3 -13.09 -19.79 -4.74
CA SER A 3 -12.62 -20.87 -3.88
C SER A 3 -12.13 -20.30 -2.55
N GLY A 4 -12.19 -21.11 -1.48
CA GLY A 4 -11.65 -20.70 -0.17
C GLY A 4 -10.16 -20.31 -0.22
N GLY A 5 -9.41 -20.85 -1.20
CA GLY A 5 -7.99 -20.56 -1.43
C GLY A 5 -7.74 -19.16 -1.99
N GLU A 6 -8.50 -18.73 -3.00
CA GLU A 6 -8.38 -17.39 -3.60
C GLU A 6 -8.59 -16.28 -2.56
N ARG A 7 -9.60 -16.45 -1.70
CA ARG A 7 -9.90 -15.49 -0.64
C ARG A 7 -8.78 -15.43 0.40
N ARG A 8 -8.16 -16.57 0.75
CA ARG A 8 -7.02 -16.62 1.68
C ARG A 8 -5.80 -15.93 1.09
N LEU A 9 -5.51 -16.15 -0.19
CA LEU A 9 -4.38 -15.53 -0.88
C LEU A 9 -4.51 -14.01 -0.90
N PHE A 10 -5.68 -13.47 -1.26
CA PHE A 10 -5.94 -12.03 -1.25
C PHE A 10 -5.63 -11.41 0.12
N TRP A 11 -6.20 -11.96 1.19
CA TRP A 11 -5.99 -11.43 2.54
C TRP A 11 -4.56 -11.61 3.04
N ALA A 12 -3.90 -12.73 2.69
CA ALA A 12 -2.51 -12.95 3.05
C ALA A 12 -1.58 -11.93 2.40
N LEU A 13 -1.78 -11.63 1.11
CA LEU A 13 -1.01 -10.60 0.41
C LEU A 13 -1.27 -9.21 0.98
N ALA A 14 -2.56 -8.86 1.17
CA ALA A 14 -2.92 -7.56 1.72
C ALA A 14 -2.33 -7.35 3.13
N ALA A 15 -2.46 -8.34 4.01
CA ALA A 15 -1.89 -8.30 5.35
C ALA A 15 -0.35 -8.25 5.32
N GLY A 16 0.29 -9.04 4.46
CA GLY A 16 1.73 -9.04 4.28
C GLY A 16 2.27 -7.67 3.86
N VAL A 17 1.61 -7.02 2.90
CA VAL A 17 1.97 -5.66 2.46
C VAL A 17 1.78 -4.64 3.59
N VAL A 18 0.66 -4.69 4.33
CA VAL A 18 0.43 -3.78 5.47
C VAL A 18 1.49 -3.93 6.56
N VAL A 19 1.84 -5.16 6.91
CA VAL A 19 2.86 -5.45 7.93
C VAL A 19 4.24 -4.96 7.45
N ALA A 20 4.62 -5.27 6.21
CA ALA A 20 5.88 -4.83 5.63
C ALA A 20 5.97 -3.30 5.57
N ASP A 21 4.90 -2.61 5.15
CA ASP A 21 4.82 -1.15 5.10
C ASP A 21 4.97 -0.53 6.50
N LEU A 22 4.28 -1.07 7.51
CA LEU A 22 4.42 -0.59 8.90
C LEU A 22 5.82 -0.81 9.44
N ALA A 23 6.37 -2.01 9.29
CA ALA A 23 7.70 -2.34 9.79
C ALA A 23 8.76 -1.43 9.13
N THR A 24 8.65 -1.19 7.83
CA THR A 24 9.58 -0.33 7.09
C THR A 24 9.47 1.13 7.53
N LYS A 25 8.25 1.65 7.76
CA LYS A 25 8.05 3.01 8.27
C LYS A 25 8.60 3.19 9.68
N LEU A 26 8.34 2.24 10.58
CA LEU A 26 8.90 2.28 11.93
C LEU A 26 10.43 2.23 11.92
N LEU A 27 11.01 1.38 11.06
CA LEU A 27 12.46 1.32 10.88
C LEU A 27 13.00 2.65 10.34
N ALA A 28 12.33 3.24 9.36
CA ALA A 28 12.71 4.54 8.80
C ALA A 28 12.66 5.66 9.85
N GLU A 29 11.62 5.72 10.67
CA GLU A 29 11.54 6.69 11.78
C GLU A 29 12.66 6.48 12.81
N ALA A 30 12.95 5.22 13.16
CA ALA A 30 13.99 4.91 14.14
C ALA A 30 15.42 5.22 13.64
N THR A 31 15.67 5.10 12.33
CA THR A 31 17.03 5.13 11.76
C THR A 31 17.35 6.37 10.94
N LEU A 32 16.36 7.07 10.40
CA LEU A 32 16.56 8.17 9.44
C LEU A 32 16.14 9.55 9.95
N LEU A 33 15.48 9.68 11.10
CA LEU A 33 14.93 10.95 11.60
C LEU A 33 15.98 12.07 11.74
N ARG A 34 17.24 11.73 12.01
CA ARG A 34 18.36 12.69 12.19
C ARG A 34 19.39 12.61 11.07
N THR A 35 19.04 12.01 9.94
CA THR A 35 19.95 11.78 8.81
C THR A 35 19.48 12.56 7.59
N ALA A 36 20.41 13.11 6.80
CA ALA A 36 20.07 13.77 5.53
C ALA A 36 19.60 12.78 4.42
N GLY A 37 19.61 11.49 4.71
CA GLY A 37 19.40 10.37 3.81
C GLY A 37 20.63 9.44 3.78
N VAL A 38 20.41 8.16 3.50
CA VAL A 38 21.45 7.14 3.41
C VAL A 38 21.52 6.62 1.97
N GLN A 39 22.68 6.75 1.32
CA GLN A 39 22.90 6.18 0.00
C GLN A 39 22.95 4.65 0.08
N VAL A 40 22.28 3.98 -0.88
CA VAL A 40 22.15 2.52 -0.92
C VAL A 40 22.81 1.96 -2.17
N VAL A 41 22.64 2.63 -3.31
CA VAL A 41 23.22 2.24 -4.60
C VAL A 41 23.87 3.47 -5.23
N GLY A 42 25.12 3.74 -4.83
CA GLY A 42 25.84 4.96 -5.20
C GLY A 42 24.98 6.20 -5.04
N ASP A 43 25.05 7.11 -6.00
CA ASP A 43 24.24 8.33 -6.04
C ASP A 43 22.83 8.15 -6.66
N TRP A 44 22.45 6.93 -7.06
CA TRP A 44 21.19 6.66 -7.76
C TRP A 44 20.03 6.40 -6.81
N VAL A 45 20.28 5.72 -5.69
CA VAL A 45 19.24 5.30 -4.73
C VAL A 45 19.65 5.69 -3.32
N GLN A 46 18.79 6.47 -2.67
CA GLN A 46 18.93 6.86 -1.28
C GLN A 46 17.65 6.60 -0.49
N PHE A 47 17.80 6.17 0.76
CA PHE A 47 16.71 6.16 1.72
C PHE A 47 16.63 7.50 2.42
N ARG A 48 15.45 8.12 2.41
CA ARG A 48 15.16 9.36 3.12
C ARG A 48 13.78 9.27 3.74
N LEU A 49 13.67 9.75 4.97
CA LEU A 49 12.38 9.90 5.65
C LEU A 49 11.75 11.22 5.21
N LEU A 50 10.61 11.15 4.51
CA LEU A 50 9.78 12.31 4.19
C LEU A 50 8.35 12.03 4.61
N TYR A 51 7.77 12.98 5.34
CA TYR A 51 6.35 12.98 5.65
C TYR A 51 5.59 13.66 4.50
N ASN A 52 4.69 12.93 3.84
CA ASN A 52 3.89 13.45 2.75
C ASN A 52 2.44 13.73 3.24
N PRO A 53 2.10 14.99 3.59
CA PRO A 53 0.74 15.35 3.99
C PRO A 53 -0.25 15.40 2.81
N GLY A 54 0.28 15.51 1.57
CA GLY A 54 -0.50 15.45 0.34
C GLY A 54 -0.55 14.04 -0.26
N ALA A 55 -1.28 13.88 -1.35
CA ALA A 55 -1.19 12.65 -2.15
C ALA A 55 0.00 12.71 -3.12
N ALA A 56 0.03 11.80 -4.09
CA ALA A 56 0.98 11.86 -5.19
C ALA A 56 0.95 13.24 -5.88
N PHE A 57 2.11 13.67 -6.39
CA PHE A 57 2.30 14.97 -7.08
C PHE A 57 1.99 16.21 -6.23
N GLY A 58 2.04 16.10 -4.90
CA GLY A 58 1.76 17.24 -4.01
C GLY A 58 0.30 17.70 -4.05
N LEU A 59 -0.63 16.82 -4.43
CA LEU A 59 -2.05 17.13 -4.51
C LEU A 59 -2.62 17.38 -3.10
N HIS A 60 -3.22 18.55 -2.90
CA HIS A 60 -3.90 18.97 -1.68
C HIS A 60 -5.33 19.41 -1.99
N LEU A 61 -6.32 18.77 -1.37
CA LEU A 61 -7.75 19.05 -1.56
C LEU A 61 -8.34 19.87 -0.40
N GLY A 62 -7.51 20.65 0.29
CA GLY A 62 -7.89 21.45 1.46
C GLY A 62 -7.92 20.66 2.77
N PRO A 63 -8.61 21.18 3.83
CA PRO A 63 -8.59 20.60 5.18
C PRO A 63 -9.09 19.15 5.26
N LEU A 64 -9.91 18.75 4.28
CA LEU A 64 -10.50 17.42 4.20
C LEU A 64 -9.68 16.42 3.37
N SER A 65 -8.51 16.81 2.85
CA SER A 65 -7.72 15.98 1.93
C SER A 65 -7.46 14.58 2.49
N ARG A 66 -7.12 14.46 3.78
CA ARG A 66 -6.92 13.17 4.45
C ARG A 66 -8.15 12.26 4.39
N TRP A 67 -9.33 12.83 4.59
CA TRP A 67 -10.58 12.09 4.64
C TRP A 67 -11.04 11.70 3.24
N ILE A 68 -10.81 12.57 2.26
CA ILE A 68 -11.08 12.29 0.85
C ILE A 68 -10.21 11.12 0.38
N PHE A 69 -8.90 11.15 0.65
CA PHE A 69 -8.01 10.06 0.27
C PHE A 69 -8.33 8.75 1.02
N ALA A 70 -8.67 8.82 2.30
CA ALA A 70 -9.13 7.65 3.04
C ALA A 70 -10.41 7.04 2.44
N ALA A 71 -11.38 7.87 2.04
CA ALA A 71 -12.60 7.39 1.38
C ALA A 71 -12.30 6.73 0.03
N ILE A 72 -11.43 7.35 -0.79
CA ILE A 72 -10.99 6.76 -2.07
C ILE A 72 -10.28 5.43 -1.83
N ALA A 73 -9.41 5.34 -0.83
CA ALA A 73 -8.69 4.12 -0.47
C ALA A 73 -9.65 2.99 -0.07
N VAL A 74 -10.67 3.29 0.74
CA VAL A 74 -11.72 2.31 1.10
C VAL A 74 -12.43 1.80 -0.14
N VAL A 75 -12.82 2.69 -1.06
CA VAL A 75 -13.45 2.29 -2.34
C VAL A 75 -12.51 1.40 -3.15
N ALA A 76 -11.23 1.75 -3.26
CA ALA A 76 -10.24 0.97 -3.98
C ALA A 76 -10.07 -0.45 -3.40
N VAL A 77 -10.03 -0.59 -2.07
CA VAL A 77 -9.97 -1.90 -1.39
C VAL A 77 -11.21 -2.74 -1.71
N ILE A 78 -12.41 -2.15 -1.68
CA ILE A 78 -13.65 -2.85 -2.02
C ILE A 78 -13.62 -3.33 -3.48
N VAL A 79 -13.20 -2.48 -4.41
CA VAL A 79 -13.07 -2.83 -5.84
C VAL A 79 -12.05 -3.94 -6.03
N CYS A 80 -10.88 -3.87 -5.40
CA CYS A 80 -9.86 -4.92 -5.45
C CYS A 80 -10.40 -6.24 -4.89
N ALA A 81 -11.13 -6.21 -3.79
CA ALA A 81 -11.75 -7.39 -3.22
C ALA A 81 -12.82 -7.99 -4.17
N ARG A 82 -13.54 -7.19 -4.95
CA ARG A 82 -14.45 -7.68 -6.00
C ARG A 82 -13.69 -8.31 -7.16
N MET A 83 -12.67 -7.63 -7.68
CA MET A 83 -11.82 -8.15 -8.76
C MET A 83 -11.16 -9.48 -8.38
N ALA A 84 -10.68 -9.63 -7.14
CA ALA A 84 -10.10 -10.88 -6.65
C ALA A 84 -11.12 -12.03 -6.61
N ARG A 85 -12.41 -11.75 -6.40
CA ARG A 85 -13.48 -12.77 -6.39
C ARG A 85 -13.91 -13.19 -7.79
N GLU A 86 -13.70 -12.33 -8.78
CA GLU A 86 -14.04 -12.58 -10.18
C GLU A 86 -12.86 -13.16 -10.97
N ALA A 87 -11.65 -13.13 -10.40
CA ALA A 87 -10.43 -13.63 -11.02
C ALA A 87 -10.48 -15.17 -11.23
N PRO A 88 -10.11 -15.67 -12.43
CA PRO A 88 -9.99 -17.11 -12.66
C PRO A 88 -8.89 -17.74 -11.79
N ALA A 89 -9.16 -18.94 -11.24
CA ALA A 89 -8.24 -19.67 -10.36
C ALA A 89 -6.86 -19.99 -10.97
N ARG A 90 -6.75 -19.99 -12.30
CA ARG A 90 -5.49 -20.22 -13.04
C ARG A 90 -4.77 -18.95 -13.48
N ASP A 91 -5.39 -17.78 -13.30
CA ASP A 91 -4.81 -16.49 -13.67
C ASP A 91 -4.16 -15.86 -12.44
N LEU A 92 -2.89 -16.23 -12.22
CA LEU A 92 -2.13 -15.81 -11.05
C LEU A 92 -1.98 -14.27 -10.96
N PRO A 93 -1.65 -13.53 -12.04
CA PRO A 93 -1.61 -12.07 -11.99
C PRO A 93 -2.92 -11.44 -11.49
N ARG A 94 -4.07 -11.93 -11.98
CA ARG A 94 -5.38 -11.41 -11.55
C ARG A 94 -5.74 -11.76 -10.10
N GLN A 95 -5.09 -12.75 -9.51
CA GLN A 95 -5.25 -13.08 -8.08
C GLN A 95 -4.31 -12.28 -7.19
N LEU A 96 -3.05 -12.07 -7.63
CA LEU A 96 -2.03 -11.39 -6.84
C LEU A 96 -2.23 -9.87 -6.81
N ALA A 97 -2.47 -9.26 -7.98
CA ALA A 97 -2.49 -7.80 -8.13
C ALA A 97 -3.52 -7.11 -7.20
N PRO A 98 -4.78 -7.58 -7.08
CA PRO A 98 -5.74 -6.91 -6.21
C PRO A 98 -5.36 -7.00 -4.72
N GLY A 99 -4.74 -8.10 -4.28
CA GLY A 99 -4.28 -8.25 -2.89
C GLY A 99 -3.13 -7.30 -2.56
N LEU A 100 -2.17 -7.16 -3.49
CA LEU A 100 -1.05 -6.22 -3.35
C LEU A 100 -1.52 -4.76 -3.33
N VAL A 101 -2.41 -4.38 -4.26
CA VAL A 101 -2.98 -3.03 -4.33
C VAL A 101 -3.85 -2.73 -3.11
N ALA A 102 -4.69 -3.67 -2.69
CA ALA A 102 -5.51 -3.51 -1.49
C ALA A 102 -4.66 -3.34 -0.23
N GLY A 103 -3.55 -4.08 -0.09
CA GLY A 103 -2.62 -3.93 1.03
C GLY A 103 -1.99 -2.54 1.09
N GLY A 104 -1.56 -1.99 -0.05
CA GLY A 104 -1.03 -0.63 -0.12
C GLY A 104 -2.09 0.44 0.15
N ALA A 105 -3.33 0.23 -0.32
CA ALA A 105 -4.43 1.16 -0.13
C ALA A 105 -5.02 1.13 1.29
N ALA A 106 -4.98 -0.01 1.99
CA ALA A 106 -5.60 -0.21 3.30
C ALA A 106 -4.98 0.64 4.44
N ARG A 107 -3.93 1.38 4.14
CA ARG A 107 -3.14 2.14 5.11
C ARG A 107 -3.21 3.66 4.86
N PRO A 108 -4.40 4.30 4.88
CA PRO A 108 -4.54 5.74 4.61
C PRO A 108 -4.25 6.65 5.82
N LEU A 109 -3.54 6.17 6.84
CA LEU A 109 -3.21 6.89 8.08
C LEU A 109 -1.73 6.72 8.44
#